data_AF-A0A2V9WAS1-F1
#
_entry.id   AF-A0A2V9WAS1-F1
#
_cell.length_a   1.000
_cell.length_b   1.000
_cell.length_c   1.000
_cell.angle_alpha   90.00
_cell.angle_beta   90.00
_cell.angle_gamma   90.00
#
_symmetry.space_group_name_H-M   'P 1'
#
loop_
_entity.id
_entity.type
_entity.pdbx_description
1 polymer ?
#
loop_
_entity_poly.entity_id
_entity_poly.type
_entity_poly.pdbx_seq_one_letter_code
_entity_poly.pdbx_strand_id
1 'polypeptide(L)'
;MPRIPIFRLGGAPQKPALPTLAASTPFVSLEGLSVGVDNLRHDVVLSPKFVELARAHVARLIARHGDLEGLLSAENTRSAQGPSWMTHQAAKTARPKNDAGGWKLALTELQISSLNRAKKEFKLSVDLLARLAVTKFLRTEMNLQFSNVLERCRVLLKSYDNMRQEKAHEYRERLATFQVRKRIILRKAGQEIFETLREVEKSTLARTRRSLFGEETSGGSYFTYPLFLNRLLFSEDGRDDHLCAEHYVMLGNWDRDPDRYGRMREIASGNSPLRLSTHG
;
A
#
# COMPACT_ATOMS: atom_id res chain seq x y z
N MET A 1 -64.47 -30.00 -14.96
CA MET A 1 -63.49 -29.31 -14.11
C MET A 1 -62.10 -29.49 -14.71
N PRO A 2 -61.38 -28.41 -15.07
CA PRO A 2 -60.05 -28.52 -15.65
C PRO A 2 -59.00 -28.79 -14.57
N ARG A 3 -58.10 -29.75 -14.81
CA ARG A 3 -56.99 -30.10 -13.91
C ARG A 3 -55.88 -29.06 -14.05
N ILE A 4 -55.56 -28.37 -12.97
CA ILE A 4 -54.42 -27.46 -12.88
C ILE A 4 -53.13 -28.31 -12.95
N PRO A 5 -52.18 -28.03 -13.86
CA PRO A 5 -50.92 -28.74 -13.90
C PRO A 5 -50.06 -28.33 -12.69
N ILE A 6 -49.58 -29.33 -11.94
CA ILE A 6 -48.61 -29.16 -10.87
C ILE A 6 -47.25 -28.93 -11.52
N PHE A 7 -46.73 -27.71 -11.44
CA PHE A 7 -45.34 -27.42 -11.75
C PHE A 7 -44.45 -28.12 -10.71
N ARG A 8 -43.75 -29.19 -11.11
CA ARG A 8 -42.64 -29.71 -10.33
C ARG A 8 -41.54 -28.66 -10.35
N LEU A 9 -41.33 -27.96 -9.23
CA LEU A 9 -40.08 -27.24 -9.00
C LEU A 9 -38.94 -28.24 -9.21
N GLY A 10 -38.02 -27.91 -10.12
CA GLY A 10 -36.85 -28.74 -10.43
C GLY A 10 -36.12 -29.14 -9.15
N GLY A 11 -35.57 -30.37 -9.15
CA GLY A 11 -34.78 -30.87 -8.03
C GLY A 11 -33.69 -29.88 -7.61
N ALA A 12 -33.29 -29.94 -6.33
CA ALA A 12 -32.27 -29.07 -5.77
C ALA A 12 -31.07 -28.97 -6.73
N PRO A 13 -30.58 -27.76 -7.04
CA PRO A 13 -29.46 -27.61 -7.96
C PRO A 13 -28.29 -28.45 -7.46
N GLN A 14 -27.66 -29.17 -8.39
CA GLN A 14 -26.53 -30.04 -8.10
C GLN A 14 -25.50 -29.21 -7.33
N LYS A 15 -25.25 -29.58 -6.07
CA LYS A 15 -24.39 -28.78 -5.19
C LYS A 15 -22.99 -28.77 -5.84
N PRO A 16 -22.45 -27.60 -6.21
CA PRO A 16 -21.16 -27.56 -6.87
C PRO A 16 -20.11 -28.19 -5.95
N ALA A 17 -19.14 -28.88 -6.55
CA ALA A 17 -18.01 -29.41 -5.80
C ALA A 17 -17.36 -28.26 -5.01
N LEU A 18 -17.05 -28.51 -3.73
CA LEU A 18 -16.39 -27.51 -2.90
C LEU A 18 -15.03 -27.18 -3.53
N PRO A 19 -14.62 -25.90 -3.54
CA PRO A 19 -13.31 -25.53 -4.05
C PRO A 19 -12.22 -26.23 -3.24
N THR A 20 -11.18 -26.71 -3.92
CA THR A 20 -9.98 -27.22 -3.25
C THR A 20 -9.27 -26.04 -2.60
N LEU A 21 -9.36 -25.93 -1.29
CA LEU A 21 -8.67 -24.92 -0.51
C LEU A 21 -7.41 -25.54 0.11
N ALA A 22 -6.30 -24.82 0.08
CA ALA A 22 -5.07 -25.20 0.75
C ALA A 22 -4.71 -24.14 1.79
N ALA A 23 -4.40 -24.58 3.01
CA ALA A 23 -3.79 -23.71 4.00
C ALA A 23 -2.34 -23.38 3.59
N SER A 24 -1.96 -22.11 3.68
CA SER A 24 -0.58 -21.68 3.48
C SER A 24 -0.21 -20.64 4.53
N THR A 25 1.03 -20.71 5.01
CA THR A 25 1.61 -19.65 5.85
C THR A 25 2.51 -18.81 4.96
N PRO A 26 2.23 -17.51 4.78
CA PRO A 26 3.06 -16.66 3.95
C PRO A 26 4.43 -16.50 4.59
N PHE A 27 5.50 -16.72 3.81
CA PHE A 27 6.87 -16.49 4.25
C PHE A 27 7.68 -15.79 3.16
N VAL A 28 8.71 -15.07 3.58
CA VAL A 28 9.71 -14.46 2.70
C VAL A 28 11.07 -15.00 3.13
N SER A 29 11.68 -15.87 2.31
CA SER A 29 13.02 -16.37 2.59
C SER A 29 14.07 -15.35 2.14
N LEU A 30 14.93 -14.96 3.08
CA LEU A 30 16.10 -14.09 2.87
C LEU A 30 17.42 -14.87 2.96
N GLU A 31 17.36 -16.18 2.70
CA GLU A 31 18.52 -17.06 2.75
C GLU A 31 19.67 -16.58 1.85
N GLY A 32 20.90 -16.83 2.33
CA GLY A 32 22.12 -16.48 1.62
C GLY A 32 22.52 -15.01 1.70
N LEU A 33 21.78 -14.17 2.43
CA LEU A 33 22.14 -12.78 2.71
C LEU A 33 22.92 -12.66 4.02
N SER A 34 23.95 -11.82 4.03
CA SER A 34 24.65 -11.45 5.26
C SER A 34 23.75 -10.61 6.15
N VAL A 35 23.85 -10.84 7.46
CA VAL A 35 23.30 -9.93 8.46
C VAL A 35 24.14 -8.64 8.52
N GLY A 36 23.50 -7.59 9.01
CA GLY A 36 24.06 -6.26 9.19
C GLY A 36 24.84 -6.13 10.48
N VAL A 37 25.10 -4.88 10.88
CA VAL A 37 26.00 -4.54 11.99
C VAL A 37 25.56 -5.15 13.33
N ASP A 38 24.25 -5.26 13.56
CA ASP A 38 23.69 -5.81 14.80
C ASP A 38 23.66 -7.35 14.85
N ASN A 39 24.12 -8.03 13.79
CA ASN A 39 24.07 -9.48 13.59
C ASN A 39 22.66 -10.11 13.67
N LEU A 40 21.60 -9.29 13.64
CA LEU A 40 20.21 -9.73 13.75
C LEU A 40 19.38 -9.34 12.52
N ARG A 41 19.66 -8.18 11.92
CA ARG A 41 18.86 -7.59 10.85
C ARG A 41 19.67 -7.46 9.58
N HIS A 42 19.01 -7.34 8.44
CA HIS A 42 19.67 -6.94 7.20
C HIS A 42 19.68 -5.41 7.07
N ASP A 43 20.86 -4.84 6.89
CA ASP A 43 21.02 -3.41 6.65
C ASP A 43 20.76 -3.09 5.17
N VAL A 44 19.86 -2.14 4.93
CA VAL A 44 19.56 -1.65 3.59
C VAL A 44 19.60 -0.13 3.60
N VAL A 45 20.42 0.42 2.71
CA VAL A 45 20.48 1.87 2.47
C VAL A 45 19.79 2.16 1.14
N LEU A 46 18.71 2.93 1.20
CA LEU A 46 18.06 3.48 0.02
C LEU A 46 18.81 4.75 -0.41
N SER A 47 18.89 4.99 -1.73
CA SER A 47 19.62 6.16 -2.22
C SER A 47 18.96 7.48 -1.75
N PRO A 48 19.74 8.51 -1.39
CA PRO A 48 19.19 9.79 -0.93
C PRO A 48 18.19 10.39 -1.93
N LYS A 49 18.51 10.33 -3.23
CA LYS A 49 17.63 10.79 -4.31
C LYS A 49 16.27 10.09 -4.29
N PHE A 50 16.24 8.77 -4.13
CA PHE A 50 14.97 8.03 -4.04
C PHE A 50 14.17 8.43 -2.80
N VAL A 51 14.85 8.54 -1.65
CA VAL A 51 14.24 8.92 -0.37
C VAL A 51 13.59 10.31 -0.48
N GLU A 52 14.27 11.29 -1.07
CA GLU A 52 13.75 12.64 -1.26
C GLU A 52 12.52 12.68 -2.20
N LEU A 53 12.60 11.99 -3.33
CA LEU A 53 11.47 11.89 -4.28
C LEU A 53 10.26 11.22 -3.63
N ALA A 54 10.47 10.13 -2.91
CA ALA A 54 9.41 9.41 -2.20
C ALA A 54 8.80 10.26 -1.08
N ARG A 55 9.64 10.91 -0.26
CA ARG A 55 9.20 11.80 0.82
C ARG A 55 8.30 12.91 0.27
N ALA A 56 8.76 13.56 -0.80
CA ALA A 56 8.00 14.63 -1.42
C ALA A 56 6.70 14.13 -2.08
N HIS A 57 6.71 12.94 -2.68
CA HIS A 57 5.51 12.31 -3.24
C HIS A 57 4.48 12.01 -2.14
N VAL A 58 4.89 11.34 -1.06
CA VAL A 58 4.03 11.01 0.09
C VAL A 58 3.46 12.27 0.74
N ALA A 59 4.28 13.31 0.93
CA ALA A 59 3.81 14.60 1.46
C ALA A 59 2.71 15.23 0.60
N ARG A 60 2.85 15.16 -0.74
CA ARG A 60 1.82 15.65 -1.67
C ARG A 60 0.52 14.86 -1.54
N LEU A 61 0.58 13.53 -1.47
CA LEU A 61 -0.62 12.70 -1.29
C LEU A 61 -1.36 13.04 0.00
N ILE A 62 -0.62 13.23 1.09
CA ILE A 62 -1.20 13.59 2.40
C ILE A 62 -1.83 14.98 2.34
N ALA A 63 -1.14 15.97 1.76
CA ALA A 63 -1.68 17.31 1.59
C ALA A 63 -2.95 17.31 0.71
N ARG A 64 -2.96 16.52 -0.36
CA ARG A 64 -4.10 16.36 -1.27
C ARG A 64 -5.30 15.74 -0.59
N HIS A 65 -5.14 14.56 0.00
CA HIS A 65 -6.25 13.86 0.65
C HIS A 65 -6.70 14.52 1.96
N GLY A 66 -5.84 15.36 2.54
CA GLY A 66 -6.13 16.20 3.69
C GLY A 66 -6.79 17.54 3.36
N ASP A 67 -7.01 17.85 2.07
CA ASP A 67 -7.57 19.12 1.62
C ASP A 67 -6.73 20.36 2.04
N LEU A 68 -5.40 20.18 2.13
CA LEU A 68 -4.43 21.19 2.61
C LEU A 68 -3.59 21.85 1.50
N GLU A 69 -3.69 21.39 0.24
CA GLU A 69 -2.86 21.89 -0.87
C GLU A 69 -2.93 23.42 -1.01
N GLY A 70 -4.12 24.02 -0.91
CA GLY A 70 -4.30 25.47 -0.99
C GLY A 70 -3.66 26.24 0.16
N LEU A 71 -3.70 25.70 1.39
CA LEU A 71 -3.14 26.35 2.58
C LEU A 71 -1.60 26.32 2.56
N LEU A 72 -1.03 25.16 2.22
CA LEU A 72 0.41 24.98 2.11
C LEU A 72 0.99 25.73 0.90
N SER A 73 0.21 25.91 -0.16
CA SER A 73 0.61 26.75 -1.30
C SER A 73 0.65 28.23 -0.93
N ALA A 74 -0.32 28.72 -0.15
CA ALA A 74 -0.36 30.10 0.32
C ALA A 74 0.80 30.45 1.28
N GLU A 75 1.27 29.48 2.07
CA GLU A 75 2.48 29.60 2.90
C GLU A 75 3.73 29.87 2.04
N ASN A 76 3.96 29.07 0.99
CA ASN A 76 5.12 29.19 0.12
C ASN A 76 5.19 30.54 -0.61
N THR A 77 4.04 31.18 -0.87
CA THR A 77 3.99 32.52 -1.47
C THR A 77 4.36 33.61 -0.46
N ARG A 78 4.06 33.42 0.83
CA ARG A 78 4.41 34.37 1.89
C ARG A 78 5.89 34.29 2.29
N SER A 79 6.47 33.10 2.31
CA SER A 79 7.91 32.93 2.55
C SER A 79 8.79 33.53 1.45
N ALA A 80 8.23 33.82 0.28
CA ALA A 80 8.92 34.46 -0.84
C ALA A 80 8.91 36.01 -0.79
N GLN A 81 8.28 36.62 0.22
CA GLN A 81 8.23 38.09 0.41
C GLN A 81 9.46 38.64 1.16
N GLY A 82 10.65 38.12 0.85
CA GLY A 82 11.93 38.72 1.28
C GLY A 82 12.34 39.90 0.37
N PRO A 83 13.32 40.73 0.78
CA PRO A 83 13.82 41.82 -0.05
C PRO A 83 14.26 41.34 -1.44
N SER A 84 13.82 42.03 -2.49
CA SER A 84 13.99 41.67 -3.92
C SER A 84 15.43 41.29 -4.33
N TRP A 85 16.44 41.78 -3.61
CA TRP A 85 17.85 41.51 -3.88
C TRP A 85 18.34 40.10 -3.44
N MET A 86 17.63 39.41 -2.54
CA MET A 86 17.90 37.99 -2.20
C MET A 86 17.15 37.02 -3.12
N THR A 87 16.05 37.45 -3.73
CA THR A 87 15.18 36.62 -4.58
C THR A 87 15.88 36.19 -5.88
N HIS A 88 16.83 36.98 -6.38
CA HIS A 88 17.60 36.64 -7.59
C HIS A 88 18.64 35.52 -7.41
N GLN A 89 19.08 35.23 -6.18
CA GLN A 89 19.93 34.07 -5.89
C GLN A 89 19.10 32.81 -5.56
N ALA A 90 17.96 32.95 -4.90
CA ALA A 90 17.04 31.84 -4.60
C ALA A 90 16.25 31.35 -5.83
N ALA A 91 16.11 32.16 -6.88
CA ALA A 91 15.47 31.76 -8.14
C ALA A 91 16.34 30.87 -9.04
N LYS A 92 17.66 30.73 -8.77
CA LYS A 92 18.58 29.87 -9.54
C LYS A 92 18.69 28.45 -9.00
N THR A 93 18.27 28.18 -7.77
CA THR A 93 17.97 26.81 -7.33
C THR A 93 16.61 26.44 -7.90
N ALA A 94 16.63 26.00 -9.16
CA ALA A 94 15.49 25.45 -9.87
C ALA A 94 14.68 24.58 -8.90
N ARG A 95 13.43 24.99 -8.64
CA ARG A 95 12.41 24.10 -8.10
C ARG A 95 12.56 22.77 -8.84
N PRO A 96 12.82 21.62 -8.17
CA PRO A 96 12.57 20.37 -8.85
C PRO A 96 11.07 20.41 -9.15
N LYS A 97 10.71 20.49 -10.43
CA LYS A 97 9.40 20.06 -10.92
C LYS A 97 9.29 18.62 -10.46
N ASN A 98 8.77 18.43 -9.25
CA ASN A 98 8.72 17.15 -8.58
C ASN A 98 7.49 16.45 -9.13
N ASP A 99 7.60 16.11 -10.40
CA ASP A 99 6.54 15.58 -11.22
C ASP A 99 6.10 14.26 -10.61
N ALA A 100 4.81 13.95 -10.63
CA ALA A 100 4.32 12.68 -10.10
C ALA A 100 5.01 11.48 -10.77
N GLY A 101 5.44 11.65 -12.03
CA GLY A 101 6.25 10.67 -12.76
C GLY A 101 7.67 10.46 -12.22
N GLY A 102 8.28 11.47 -11.58
CA GLY A 102 9.68 11.41 -11.14
C GLY A 102 9.94 10.33 -10.09
N TRP A 103 9.03 10.17 -9.13
CA TRP A 103 9.14 9.12 -8.11
C TRP A 103 8.91 7.72 -8.70
N LYS A 104 7.91 7.55 -9.57
CA LYS A 104 7.62 6.26 -10.23
C LYS A 104 8.81 5.79 -11.09
N LEU A 105 9.45 6.71 -11.82
CA LEU A 105 10.66 6.41 -12.56
C LEU A 105 11.79 5.96 -11.62
N ALA A 106 12.05 6.71 -10.55
CA ALA A 106 13.07 6.34 -9.56
C ALA A 106 12.79 4.99 -8.86
N LEU A 107 11.51 4.69 -8.57
CA LEU A 107 11.07 3.40 -8.05
C LEU A 107 11.36 2.26 -9.02
N THR A 108 11.03 2.47 -10.30
CA THR A 108 11.26 1.50 -11.37
C THR A 108 12.75 1.23 -11.55
N GLU A 109 13.57 2.29 -11.64
CA GLU A 109 15.02 2.19 -11.74
C GLU A 109 15.63 1.45 -10.55
N LEU A 110 15.20 1.76 -9.32
CA LEU A 110 15.67 1.11 -8.11
C LEU A 110 15.34 -0.39 -8.12
N GLN A 111 14.12 -0.78 -8.46
CA GLN A 111 13.69 -2.18 -8.46
C GLN A 111 14.26 -2.99 -9.65
N ILE A 112 14.53 -2.37 -10.79
CA ILE A 112 15.30 -3.00 -11.86
C ILE A 112 16.75 -3.21 -11.41
N SER A 113 17.34 -2.23 -10.74
CA SER A 113 18.71 -2.32 -10.23
C SER A 113 18.85 -3.42 -9.18
N SER A 114 17.86 -3.61 -8.31
CA SER A 114 17.85 -4.74 -7.36
C SER A 114 17.76 -6.09 -8.08
N LEU A 115 16.93 -6.23 -9.12
CA LEU A 115 16.85 -7.45 -9.93
C LEU A 115 18.16 -7.76 -10.65
N ASN A 116 18.81 -6.76 -11.25
CA ASN A 116 20.09 -6.93 -11.92
C ASN A 116 21.19 -7.33 -10.93
N ARG A 117 21.20 -6.74 -9.74
CA ARG A 117 22.11 -7.12 -8.65
C ARG A 117 21.86 -8.56 -8.18
N ALA A 118 20.60 -8.92 -7.97
CA ALA A 118 20.20 -10.28 -7.62
C ALA A 118 20.68 -11.30 -8.67
N LYS A 119 20.63 -10.94 -9.96
CA LYS A 119 21.12 -11.79 -11.05
C LYS A 119 22.64 -11.94 -10.99
N LYS A 120 23.37 -10.83 -10.80
CA LYS A 120 24.83 -10.82 -10.71
C LYS A 120 25.34 -11.65 -9.53
N GLU A 121 24.65 -11.58 -8.40
CA GLU A 121 25.00 -12.32 -7.18
C GLU A 121 24.40 -13.74 -7.14
N PHE A 122 23.62 -14.12 -8.15
CA PHE A 122 22.84 -15.38 -8.19
C PHE A 122 21.99 -15.61 -6.93
N LYS A 123 21.45 -14.53 -6.35
CA LYS A 123 20.68 -14.53 -5.10
C LYS A 123 19.39 -13.74 -5.25
N LEU A 124 18.26 -14.43 -5.44
CA LEU A 124 16.95 -13.79 -5.57
C LEU A 124 16.52 -13.03 -4.31
N SER A 125 16.99 -13.47 -3.14
CA SER A 125 16.75 -12.82 -1.84
C SER A 125 17.16 -11.34 -1.83
N VAL A 126 18.12 -10.93 -2.66
CA VAL A 126 18.50 -9.51 -2.83
C VAL A 126 17.33 -8.66 -3.36
N ASP A 127 16.57 -9.17 -4.34
CA ASP A 127 15.39 -8.46 -4.86
C ASP A 127 14.26 -8.40 -3.81
N LEU A 128 14.04 -9.52 -3.11
CA LEU A 128 13.05 -9.61 -2.04
C LEU A 128 13.37 -8.62 -0.91
N LEU A 129 14.63 -8.53 -0.49
CA LEU A 129 15.09 -7.59 0.53
C LEU A 129 14.89 -6.14 0.07
N ALA A 130 15.18 -5.82 -1.19
CA ALA A 130 14.97 -4.47 -1.74
C ALA A 130 13.48 -4.07 -1.70
N ARG A 131 12.58 -5.00 -2.09
CA ARG A 131 11.13 -4.78 -2.03
C ARG A 131 10.64 -4.58 -0.60
N LEU A 132 11.09 -5.43 0.33
CA LEU A 132 10.79 -5.27 1.75
C LEU A 132 11.25 -3.91 2.29
N ALA A 133 12.47 -3.49 1.95
CA ALA A 133 13.01 -2.22 2.38
C ALA A 133 12.19 -1.03 1.85
N VAL A 134 11.84 -1.04 0.56
CA VAL A 134 10.98 0.00 -0.05
C VAL A 134 9.61 0.05 0.63
N THR A 135 8.95 -1.09 0.81
CA THR A 135 7.65 -1.16 1.48
C THR A 135 7.72 -0.66 2.92
N LYS A 136 8.70 -1.13 3.70
CA LYS A 136 8.91 -0.72 5.10
C LYS A 136 9.17 0.78 5.20
N PHE A 137 10.03 1.30 4.32
CA PHE A 137 10.32 2.73 4.24
C PHE A 137 9.04 3.53 3.96
N LEU A 138 8.28 3.18 2.91
CA LEU A 138 7.06 3.89 2.54
C LEU A 138 6.01 3.89 3.65
N ARG A 139 5.78 2.75 4.33
CA ARG A 139 4.86 2.66 5.49
C ARG A 139 5.27 3.60 6.63
N THR A 140 6.57 3.66 6.91
CA THR A 140 7.11 4.54 7.96
C THR A 140 7.01 6.00 7.55
N GLU A 141 7.36 6.29 6.30
CA GLU A 141 7.40 7.63 5.74
C GLU A 141 5.99 8.25 5.64
N MET A 142 4.95 7.46 5.37
CA MET A 142 3.56 7.93 5.41
C MET A 142 3.18 8.53 6.78
N ASN A 143 3.51 7.81 7.86
CA ASN A 143 3.21 8.28 9.22
C ASN A 143 4.05 9.51 9.59
N LEU A 144 5.32 9.52 9.18
CA LEU A 144 6.23 10.64 9.40
C LEU A 144 5.75 11.89 8.66
N GLN A 145 5.40 11.78 7.37
CA GLN A 145 4.91 12.91 6.59
C GLN A 145 3.56 13.42 7.08
N PHE A 146 2.68 12.57 7.60
CA PHE A 146 1.45 13.04 8.23
C PHE A 146 1.76 13.96 9.42
N SER A 147 2.67 13.52 10.27
CA SER A 147 3.12 14.30 11.44
C SER A 147 3.81 15.60 11.04
N ASN A 148 4.65 15.57 10.00
CA ASN A 148 5.35 16.75 9.49
C ASN A 148 4.38 17.77 8.88
N VAL A 149 3.40 17.32 8.09
CA VAL A 149 2.36 18.21 7.54
C VAL A 149 1.52 18.83 8.66
N LEU A 150 1.14 18.03 9.66
CA LEU A 150 0.41 18.51 10.84
C LEU A 150 1.20 19.60 11.58
N GLU A 151 2.48 19.39 11.80
CA GLU A 151 3.34 20.35 12.50
C GLU A 151 3.52 21.64 11.70
N ARG A 152 3.73 21.55 10.39
CA ARG A 152 3.76 22.72 9.50
C ARG A 152 2.46 23.52 9.59
N CYS A 153 1.30 22.87 9.60
CA CYS A 153 0.02 23.55 9.77
C CYS A 153 -0.11 24.22 11.14
N ARG A 154 0.42 23.63 12.22
CA ARG A 154 0.42 24.25 13.56
C ARG A 154 1.31 25.49 13.61
N VAL A 155 2.49 25.44 13.01
CA VAL A 155 3.39 26.60 12.89
C VAL A 155 2.72 27.72 12.10
N LEU A 156 2.07 27.37 10.98
CA LEU A 156 1.33 28.33 10.18
C LEU A 156 0.18 28.97 10.98
N LEU A 157 -0.58 28.18 11.74
CA LEU A 157 -1.67 28.69 12.58
C LEU A 157 -1.17 29.71 13.62
N LYS A 158 -0.03 29.46 14.28
CA LYS A 158 0.57 30.42 15.22
C LYS A 158 0.90 31.77 14.57
N SER A 159 1.23 31.80 13.28
CA SER A 159 1.45 33.05 12.56
C SER A 159 0.17 33.88 12.34
N TYR A 160 -1.01 33.24 12.41
CA TYR A 160 -2.31 33.90 12.24
C TYR A 160 -2.93 34.36 13.56
N ASP A 161 -2.45 33.90 14.72
CA ASP A 161 -2.97 34.33 16.02
C ASP A 161 -2.82 35.86 16.22
N ASN A 162 -1.92 36.50 15.47
CA ASN A 162 -1.71 37.96 15.48
C ASN A 162 -2.47 38.73 14.37
N MET A 163 -3.14 38.04 13.43
CA MET A 163 -3.73 38.64 12.23
C MET A 163 -5.06 37.98 11.82
N ARG A 164 -6.18 38.66 12.11
CA ARG A 164 -7.56 38.37 11.69
C ARG A 164 -8.16 37.07 12.26
N GLN A 165 -9.02 37.23 13.27
CA GLN A 165 -9.69 36.16 14.02
C GLN A 165 -10.50 35.18 13.14
N GLU A 166 -11.22 35.66 12.12
CA GLU A 166 -12.05 34.80 11.26
C GLU A 166 -11.23 33.78 10.46
N LYS A 167 -10.10 34.21 9.85
CA LYS A 167 -9.21 33.30 9.11
C LYS A 167 -8.52 32.32 10.05
N ALA A 168 -8.15 32.76 11.25
CA ALA A 168 -7.57 31.86 12.26
C ALA A 168 -8.56 30.75 12.65
N HIS A 169 -9.85 31.07 12.80
CA HIS A 169 -10.89 30.09 13.10
C HIS A 169 -11.05 29.05 11.99
N GLU A 170 -11.15 29.48 10.73
CA GLU A 170 -11.25 28.58 9.58
C GLU A 170 -10.04 27.62 9.50
N TYR A 171 -8.83 28.12 9.76
CA TYR A 171 -7.62 27.29 9.76
C TYR A 171 -7.62 26.27 10.91
N ARG A 172 -8.11 26.64 12.10
CA ARG A 172 -8.26 25.70 13.24
C ARG A 172 -9.22 24.56 12.90
N GLU A 173 -10.35 24.88 12.28
CA GLU A 173 -11.35 23.89 11.89
C GLU A 173 -10.80 22.90 10.84
N ARG A 174 -10.10 23.42 9.81
CA ARG A 174 -9.43 22.58 8.81
C ARG A 174 -8.36 21.69 9.43
N LEU A 175 -7.56 22.22 10.36
CA LEU A 175 -6.53 21.46 11.06
C LEU A 175 -7.12 20.36 11.95
N ALA A 176 -8.20 20.65 12.67
CA ALA A 176 -8.92 19.67 13.48
C ALA A 176 -9.49 18.55 12.58
N THR A 177 -10.11 18.92 11.46
CA THR A 177 -10.64 17.99 10.46
C THR A 177 -9.54 17.09 9.89
N PHE A 178 -8.39 17.67 9.54
CA PHE A 178 -7.22 16.92 9.07
C PHE A 178 -6.73 15.90 10.10
N GLN A 179 -6.65 16.29 11.37
CA GLN A 179 -6.20 15.41 12.45
C GLN A 179 -7.17 14.25 12.68
N VAL A 180 -8.48 14.51 12.71
CA VAL A 180 -9.52 13.47 12.89
C VAL A 180 -9.56 12.51 11.70
N ARG A 181 -9.35 13.02 10.47
CA ARG A 181 -9.38 12.21 9.23
C ARG A 181 -8.08 11.43 8.96
N LYS A 182 -7.12 11.37 9.91
CA LYS A 182 -5.82 10.69 9.74
C LYS A 182 -5.94 9.32 9.05
N ARG A 183 -6.79 8.42 9.58
CA ARG A 183 -6.93 7.05 9.06
C ARG A 183 -7.42 7.02 7.60
N ILE A 184 -8.36 7.90 7.25
CA ILE A 184 -8.90 8.01 5.88
C ILE A 184 -7.82 8.55 4.93
N ILE A 185 -7.09 9.58 5.35
CA ILE A 185 -6.02 10.21 4.58
C ILE A 185 -4.91 9.20 4.29
N LEU A 186 -4.43 8.50 5.33
CA LEU A 186 -3.40 7.48 5.19
C LEU A 186 -3.86 6.30 4.33
N ARG A 187 -5.12 5.86 4.44
CA ARG A 187 -5.68 4.83 3.57
C ARG A 187 -5.61 5.25 2.10
N LYS A 188 -6.13 6.43 1.77
CA LYS A 188 -6.16 6.92 0.38
C LYS A 188 -4.74 7.09 -0.18
N ALA A 189 -3.84 7.71 0.58
CA ALA A 189 -2.43 7.84 0.19
C ALA A 189 -1.76 6.47 -0.02
N GLY A 190 -2.01 5.52 0.88
CA GLY A 190 -1.50 4.15 0.79
C GLY A 190 -2.02 3.41 -0.45
N GLN A 191 -3.26 3.69 -0.87
CA GLN A 191 -3.82 3.10 -2.09
C GLN A 191 -3.19 3.66 -3.37
N GLU A 192 -2.95 4.98 -3.46
CA GLU A 192 -2.23 5.54 -4.61
C GLU A 192 -0.77 5.01 -4.71
N ILE A 193 -0.10 4.85 -3.56
CA ILE A 193 1.24 4.24 -3.48
C ILE A 193 1.19 2.78 -3.95
N PHE A 194 0.21 2.01 -3.46
CA PHE A 194 0.00 0.62 -3.85
C PHE A 194 -0.23 0.48 -5.35
N GLU A 195 -1.09 1.33 -5.93
CA GLU A 195 -1.40 1.32 -7.36
C GLU A 195 -0.15 1.59 -8.19
N THR A 196 0.69 2.54 -7.77
CA THR A 196 1.96 2.81 -8.43
C THR A 196 2.90 1.60 -8.37
N LEU A 197 3.05 0.96 -7.21
CA LEU A 197 3.86 -0.25 -7.06
C LEU A 197 3.35 -1.41 -7.92
N ARG A 198 2.03 -1.61 -7.94
CA ARG A 198 1.37 -2.62 -8.77
C ARG A 198 1.59 -2.36 -10.26
N GLU A 199 1.53 -1.10 -10.67
CA GLU A 199 1.78 -0.71 -12.05
C GLU A 199 3.23 -0.98 -12.46
N VAL A 200 4.21 -0.62 -11.61
CA VAL A 200 5.64 -0.90 -11.85
C VAL A 200 5.88 -2.41 -11.93
N GLU A 201 5.26 -3.20 -11.05
CA GLU A 201 5.34 -4.65 -11.08
C GLU A 201 4.79 -5.23 -12.39
N LYS A 202 3.56 -4.82 -12.79
CA LYS A 202 2.87 -5.35 -13.97
C LYS A 202 3.54 -4.95 -15.27
N SER A 203 3.97 -3.69 -15.39
CA SER A 203 4.53 -3.13 -16.62
C SER A 203 5.94 -3.60 -16.90
N THR A 204 6.76 -3.76 -15.85
CA THR A 204 8.20 -3.90 -16.01
C THR A 204 8.76 -5.09 -15.23
N LEU A 205 8.63 -5.09 -13.90
CA LEU A 205 9.41 -6.01 -13.07
C LEU A 205 9.05 -7.47 -13.25
N ALA A 206 7.76 -7.81 -13.39
CA ALA A 206 7.34 -9.19 -13.55
C ALA A 206 7.92 -9.82 -14.84
N ARG A 207 8.05 -9.03 -15.91
CA ARG A 207 8.67 -9.48 -17.16
C ARG A 207 10.19 -9.58 -17.02
N THR A 208 10.83 -8.58 -16.42
CA THR A 208 12.28 -8.58 -16.21
C THR A 208 12.70 -9.75 -15.32
N ARG A 209 12.00 -10.01 -14.22
CA ARG A 209 12.26 -11.15 -13.33
C ARG A 209 12.17 -12.49 -14.07
N ARG A 210 11.12 -12.69 -14.88
CA ARG A 210 10.97 -13.87 -15.75
C ARG A 210 12.12 -14.05 -16.72
N SER A 211 12.56 -12.96 -17.34
CA SER A 211 13.69 -13.00 -18.27
C SER A 211 15.02 -13.34 -17.58
N LEU A 212 15.24 -12.91 -16.33
CA LEU A 212 16.52 -13.09 -15.63
C LEU A 212 16.62 -14.44 -14.90
N PHE A 213 15.50 -14.96 -14.38
CA PHE A 213 15.47 -16.12 -13.49
C PHE A 213 14.55 -17.26 -13.96
N GLY A 214 13.86 -17.11 -15.09
CA GLY A 214 12.93 -18.09 -15.61
C GLY A 214 11.52 -18.00 -14.99
N GLU A 215 10.57 -18.72 -15.61
CA GLU A 215 9.16 -18.76 -15.19
C GLU A 215 9.02 -19.45 -13.83
N GLU A 216 9.76 -20.55 -13.61
CA GLU A 216 9.71 -21.31 -12.37
C GLU A 216 10.17 -20.50 -11.17
N THR A 217 11.15 -19.61 -11.30
CA THR A 217 11.56 -18.72 -10.18
C THR A 217 10.63 -17.53 -10.03
N SER A 218 9.98 -17.12 -11.12
CA SER A 218 9.01 -16.02 -11.12
C SER A 218 7.66 -16.41 -10.52
N GLY A 219 7.30 -17.69 -10.62
CA GLY A 219 6.20 -18.33 -9.90
C GLY A 219 6.63 -19.18 -8.68
N GLY A 220 7.94 -19.31 -8.43
CA GLY A 220 8.57 -20.35 -7.58
C GLY A 220 8.59 -20.09 -6.09
N SER A 221 8.09 -18.93 -5.67
CA SER A 221 7.38 -18.88 -4.43
C SER A 221 5.97 -18.44 -4.79
N TYR A 222 5.08 -19.43 -4.92
CA TYR A 222 3.66 -19.21 -5.21
C TYR A 222 3.03 -18.16 -4.27
N PHE A 223 3.69 -17.88 -3.13
CA PHE A 223 3.27 -16.91 -2.15
C PHE A 223 4.12 -15.64 -2.06
N THR A 224 5.44 -15.63 -2.28
CA THR A 224 6.28 -14.47 -1.86
C THR A 224 6.05 -13.19 -2.66
N TYR A 225 6.14 -13.20 -4.00
CA TYR A 225 5.95 -11.96 -4.78
C TYR A 225 4.51 -11.42 -4.73
N PRO A 226 3.47 -12.28 -4.75
CA PRO A 226 2.10 -11.84 -4.53
C PRO A 226 1.88 -11.09 -3.20
N LEU A 227 2.69 -11.31 -2.15
CA LEU A 227 2.57 -10.55 -0.88
C LEU A 227 2.80 -9.06 -1.07
N PHE A 228 3.71 -8.67 -1.98
CA PHE A 228 3.96 -7.26 -2.30
C PHE A 228 2.86 -6.62 -3.16
N LEU A 229 1.93 -7.45 -3.66
CA LEU A 229 0.74 -7.03 -4.39
C LEU A 229 -0.54 -7.12 -3.55
N ASN A 230 -0.42 -7.30 -2.24
CA ASN A 230 -1.53 -7.23 -1.33
C ASN A 230 -1.94 -5.76 -1.08
N ARG A 231 -3.21 -5.40 -1.34
CA ARG A 231 -3.72 -4.03 -1.18
C ARG A 231 -3.72 -3.56 0.29
N LEU A 232 -3.67 -4.48 1.24
CA LEU A 232 -3.55 -4.22 2.68
C LEU A 232 -2.11 -3.85 3.11
N LEU A 233 -1.13 -3.90 2.21
CA LEU A 233 0.28 -3.66 2.51
C LEU A 233 0.56 -2.30 3.15
N PHE A 234 -0.26 -1.28 2.87
CA PHE A 234 -0.16 0.08 3.42
C PHE A 234 -1.24 0.43 4.44
N SER A 235 -2.03 -0.54 4.90
CA SER A 235 -2.94 -0.33 6.04
C SER A 235 -2.15 -0.36 7.37
N GLU A 236 -2.58 0.44 8.36
CA GLU A 236 -1.86 0.63 9.65
C GLU A 236 -1.48 -0.71 10.29
N ASP A 237 -2.39 -1.70 10.32
CA ASP A 237 -2.17 -3.01 10.96
C ASP A 237 -2.37 -4.21 10.03
N GLY A 238 -2.34 -4.01 8.71
CA GLY A 238 -2.76 -5.08 7.77
C GLY A 238 -4.27 -5.34 7.80
N ARG A 239 -5.05 -4.47 8.46
CA ARG A 239 -6.50 -4.56 8.61
C ARG A 239 -7.15 -3.26 8.17
N ASP A 240 -8.11 -3.38 7.27
CA ASP A 240 -8.95 -2.25 6.88
C ASP A 240 -10.28 -2.72 6.30
N ASP A 241 -11.37 -2.53 7.05
CA ASP A 241 -12.69 -3.06 6.69
C ASP A 241 -13.21 -2.49 5.36
N HIS A 242 -12.86 -1.24 5.04
CA HIS A 242 -13.25 -0.63 3.78
C HIS A 242 -12.53 -1.31 2.60
N LEU A 243 -11.21 -1.51 2.71
CA LEU A 243 -10.46 -2.22 1.67
C LEU A 243 -10.90 -3.67 1.54
N CYS A 244 -11.15 -4.33 2.67
CA CYS A 244 -11.67 -5.70 2.71
C CYS A 244 -13.01 -5.79 1.98
N ALA A 245 -13.97 -4.92 2.28
CA ALA A 245 -15.29 -4.91 1.63
C ALA A 245 -15.23 -4.58 0.13
N GLU A 246 -14.27 -3.76 -0.30
CA GLU A 246 -14.17 -3.29 -1.69
C GLU A 246 -13.38 -4.26 -2.60
N HIS A 247 -12.38 -4.97 -2.06
CA HIS A 247 -11.42 -5.73 -2.88
C HIS A 247 -11.23 -7.18 -2.50
N TYR A 248 -11.79 -7.63 -1.38
CA TYR A 248 -11.61 -8.99 -0.91
C TYR A 248 -12.97 -9.68 -0.76
N VAL A 249 -12.96 -10.99 -0.95
CA VAL A 249 -14.13 -11.81 -0.64
C VAL A 249 -14.26 -11.86 0.87
N MET A 250 -15.34 -11.28 1.38
CA MET A 250 -15.70 -11.33 2.79
C MET A 250 -16.44 -12.62 3.06
N LEU A 251 -15.89 -13.45 3.94
CA LEU A 251 -16.55 -14.69 4.35
C LEU A 251 -17.57 -14.39 5.45
N GLY A 252 -18.72 -15.05 5.38
CA GLY A 252 -19.77 -14.96 6.39
C GLY A 252 -19.27 -15.26 7.81
N ASN A 253 -19.89 -14.62 8.79
CA ASN A 253 -19.63 -14.88 10.21
C ASN A 253 -20.84 -15.47 10.92
N TRP A 254 -21.99 -15.55 10.25
CA TRP A 254 -23.21 -16.13 10.81
C TRP A 254 -23.23 -17.65 10.61
N ASP A 255 -23.81 -18.39 11.56
CA ASP A 255 -23.78 -19.86 11.55
C ASP A 255 -24.48 -20.47 10.32
N ARG A 256 -25.43 -19.75 9.73
CA ARG A 256 -26.20 -20.19 8.55
C ARG A 256 -25.57 -19.78 7.22
N ASP A 257 -24.50 -18.99 7.25
CA ASP A 257 -23.84 -18.53 6.03
C ASP A 257 -23.21 -19.73 5.30
N PRO A 258 -23.52 -19.94 4.01
CA PRO A 258 -22.95 -21.06 3.26
C PRO A 258 -21.43 -20.93 3.10
N ASP A 259 -20.91 -19.71 3.14
CA ASP A 259 -19.51 -19.29 2.99
C ASP A 259 -18.87 -18.91 4.34
N ARG A 260 -19.43 -19.36 5.47
CA ARG A 260 -18.91 -19.03 6.80
C ARG A 260 -17.42 -19.32 6.92
N TYR A 261 -16.66 -18.40 7.52
CA TYR A 261 -15.22 -18.54 7.73
C TYR A 261 -14.82 -19.88 8.37
N GLY A 262 -15.53 -20.31 9.41
CA GLY A 262 -15.28 -21.59 10.09
C GLY A 262 -15.36 -22.79 9.14
N ARG A 263 -16.38 -22.82 8.27
CA ARG A 263 -16.58 -23.88 7.28
C ARG A 263 -15.49 -23.86 6.21
N MET A 264 -15.10 -22.68 5.74
CA MET A 264 -14.00 -22.55 4.76
C MET A 264 -12.67 -23.01 5.35
N ARG A 265 -12.43 -22.73 6.64
CA ARG A 265 -11.26 -23.21 7.37
C ARG A 265 -11.25 -24.73 7.53
N GLU A 266 -12.39 -25.34 7.85
CA GLU A 266 -12.55 -26.80 7.92
C GLU A 266 -12.19 -27.47 6.58
N ILE A 267 -12.76 -26.96 5.48
CA ILE A 267 -12.47 -27.43 4.11
C ILE A 267 -10.97 -27.30 3.81
N ALA A 268 -10.36 -26.14 4.10
CA ALA A 268 -8.95 -25.88 3.84
C ALA A 268 -7.99 -26.73 4.71
N SER A 269 -8.44 -27.13 5.88
CA SER A 269 -7.66 -27.98 6.81
C SER A 269 -7.79 -29.48 6.53
N GLY A 270 -8.59 -29.89 5.54
CA GLY A 270 -8.85 -31.30 5.23
C GLY A 270 -9.77 -32.02 6.22
N ASN A 271 -10.20 -31.35 7.30
CA ASN A 271 -11.19 -31.88 8.25
C ASN A 271 -12.60 -31.68 7.70
N SER A 272 -12.94 -32.39 6.64
CA SER A 272 -14.34 -32.57 6.28
C SER A 272 -14.93 -33.65 7.19
N PRO A 273 -15.95 -33.36 8.04
CA PRO A 273 -16.69 -34.43 8.70
C PRO A 273 -17.34 -35.27 7.60
N LEU A 274 -16.88 -36.52 7.55
CA LEU A 274 -17.32 -37.64 6.76
C LEU A 274 -18.74 -37.50 6.18
N ARG A 275 -18.83 -37.81 4.89
CA ARG A 275 -19.95 -38.53 4.29
C ARG A 275 -20.40 -39.66 5.24
N LEU A 276 -21.46 -39.42 5.99
CA LEU A 276 -22.35 -40.48 6.46
C LEU A 276 -23.62 -40.40 5.60
N SER A 277 -23.50 -40.84 4.34
CA SER A 277 -24.69 -41.36 3.66
C SER A 277 -24.85 -42.80 4.13
N THR A 278 -25.73 -42.98 5.10
CA THR A 278 -26.31 -44.27 5.42
C THR A 278 -26.93 -44.85 4.15
N HIS A 279 -26.33 -45.93 3.63
CA HIS A 279 -27.11 -46.93 2.92
C HIS A 279 -28.03 -47.57 3.95
N GLY A 280 -29.33 -47.35 3.77
CA GLY A 280 -30.45 -48.05 4.37
C GLY A 280 -31.58 -47.98 3.37
#